data_AF-A0A7M7PD78-F1
#
_entry.id   AF-A0A7M7PD78-F1
#
_cell.length_a   1.000
_cell.length_b   1.000
_cell.length_c   1.000
_cell.angle_alpha   90.00
_cell.angle_beta   90.00
_cell.angle_gamma   90.00
#
_symmetry.space_group_name_H-M   'P 1'
#
loop_
_entity.id
_entity.type
_entity.pdbx_description
1 polymer ?
#
loop_
_entity_poly.entity_id
_entity_poly.type
_entity_poly.pdbx_seq_one_letter_code
_entity_poly.pdbx_strand_id
1 'polypeptide(L)'
;MPLRLLESTNFNFQSNPPAEVRIHGQKVLGTFSTDADRGYCNDDRNRRVFLEPDNEVDFDYTKGFEEHVAFGEDPRVTSLMNVLSWMRDHRSLLIKSGTLDTTVSRLNVDFVGRRGLFRNLLEAGGDKDLDIRLLVTLYRGTYFISGIWKNDRKLTRDQQMDGCNPDTPTPVDENASFYAMMSANCGRHRLLFSSEVQAERKDEITPPQRNYLNIRTIPKE
;
A
#
# COMPACT_ATOMS: atom_id res chain seq x y z
N MET A 1 -10.15 8.08 -29.30
CA MET A 1 -8.93 8.88 -29.04
C MET A 1 -7.74 7.94 -29.09
N PRO A 2 -6.69 8.20 -29.89
CA PRO A 2 -5.53 7.33 -29.89
C PRO A 2 -4.69 7.59 -28.63
N LEU A 3 -4.34 6.51 -27.93
CA LEU A 3 -3.36 6.51 -26.84
C LEU A 3 -1.99 6.90 -27.44
N ARG A 4 -1.45 8.06 -27.10
CA ARG A 4 -0.05 8.38 -27.41
C ARG A 4 0.84 7.66 -26.41
N LEU A 5 1.71 6.80 -26.92
CA LEU A 5 2.84 6.25 -26.17
C LEU A 5 3.76 7.42 -25.80
N LEU A 6 3.94 7.69 -24.50
CA LEU A 6 5.00 8.60 -24.06
C LEU A 6 6.34 7.88 -24.31
N GLU A 7 7.14 8.46 -25.20
CA GLU A 7 8.51 7.99 -25.48
C GLU A 7 9.31 7.94 -24.18
N SER A 8 10.14 6.89 -24.03
CA SER A 8 11.04 6.70 -22.90
C SER A 8 11.91 7.93 -22.71
N THR A 9 11.58 8.75 -21.72
CA THR A 9 12.28 10.00 -21.43
C THR A 9 13.32 9.73 -20.36
N ASN A 10 14.59 9.84 -20.71
CA ASN A 10 15.69 9.78 -19.74
C ASN A 10 15.71 11.11 -18.97
N PHE A 11 15.26 11.08 -17.70
CA PHE A 11 15.36 12.23 -16.81
C PHE A 11 16.79 12.33 -16.29
N ASN A 12 17.55 13.31 -16.78
CA ASN A 12 18.88 13.61 -16.29
C ASN A 12 18.74 14.50 -15.03
N PHE A 13 18.85 13.90 -13.84
CA PHE A 13 18.80 14.65 -12.59
C PHE A 13 20.15 15.35 -12.36
N GLN A 14 20.34 16.56 -12.91
CA GLN A 14 21.39 17.45 -12.43
C GLN A 14 21.03 17.89 -11.00
N SER A 15 21.77 17.38 -10.02
CA SER A 15 21.55 17.63 -8.61
C SER A 15 22.03 19.03 -8.20
N ASN A 16 21.11 20.01 -8.24
CA ASN A 16 21.16 21.06 -7.24
C ASN A 16 21.01 20.39 -5.86
N PRO A 17 21.69 20.87 -4.79
CA PRO A 17 21.47 20.33 -3.46
C PRO A 17 19.95 20.36 -3.19
N PRO A 18 19.31 19.21 -2.94
CA PRO A 18 17.86 19.17 -2.92
C PRO A 18 17.40 20.06 -1.76
N ALA A 19 16.54 21.03 -2.09
CA ALA A 19 15.72 21.67 -1.06
C ALA A 19 15.10 20.54 -0.22
N GLU A 20 15.23 20.62 1.10
CA GLU A 20 14.85 19.55 2.02
C GLU A 20 13.44 19.01 1.71
N VAL A 21 13.37 17.84 1.06
CA VAL A 21 12.10 17.25 0.65
C VAL A 21 11.48 16.58 1.87
N ARG A 22 10.49 17.25 2.47
CA ARG A 22 9.77 16.74 3.65
C ARG A 22 8.47 16.05 3.27
N ILE A 23 8.23 14.89 3.88
CA ILE A 23 6.93 14.22 3.86
C ILE A 23 6.14 14.64 5.10
N HIS A 24 4.95 15.22 4.91
CA HIS A 24 4.15 15.79 5.99
C HIS A 24 2.66 15.75 5.67
N GLY A 25 1.82 16.14 6.63
CA GLY A 25 0.36 16.26 6.44
C GLY A 25 -0.34 14.91 6.23
N GLN A 26 0.23 13.81 6.75
CA GLN A 26 -0.31 12.48 6.58
C GLN A 26 -1.65 12.34 7.30
N LYS A 27 -2.67 11.87 6.59
CA LYS A 27 -4.04 11.69 7.10
C LYS A 27 -4.66 10.41 6.55
N VAL A 28 -5.34 9.66 7.42
CA VAL A 28 -6.24 8.57 7.01
C VAL A 28 -7.58 9.17 6.60
N LEU A 29 -8.04 8.84 5.40
CA LEU A 29 -9.33 9.28 4.86
C LEU A 29 -10.42 8.23 5.11
N GLY A 30 -10.06 6.96 5.06
CA GLY A 30 -10.93 5.84 5.40
C GLY A 30 -10.24 4.52 5.10
N THR A 31 -10.99 3.44 5.14
CA THR A 31 -10.47 2.07 5.13
C THR A 31 -11.26 1.21 4.15
N PHE A 32 -10.68 0.06 3.79
CA PHE A 32 -11.36 -1.02 3.07
C PHE A 32 -10.62 -2.35 3.27
N SER A 33 -11.28 -3.44 2.93
CA SER A 33 -10.73 -4.79 2.98
C SER A 33 -10.69 -5.41 1.58
N THR A 34 -9.97 -6.52 1.42
CA THR A 34 -10.04 -7.37 0.23
C THR A 34 -10.58 -8.76 0.54
N ASP A 35 -11.34 -9.35 -0.38
CA ASP A 35 -11.73 -10.76 -0.27
C ASP A 35 -10.59 -11.69 -0.72
N ALA A 36 -10.84 -13.00 -0.68
CA ALA A 36 -9.92 -14.05 -1.10
C ALA A 36 -9.49 -13.94 -2.58
N ASP A 37 -10.28 -13.25 -3.42
CA ASP A 37 -9.98 -13.00 -4.83
C ASP A 37 -9.28 -11.64 -5.04
N ARG A 38 -8.81 -11.00 -3.96
CA ARG A 38 -8.27 -9.63 -3.91
C ARG A 38 -9.28 -8.56 -4.34
N GLY A 39 -10.56 -8.90 -4.41
CA GLY A 39 -11.68 -8.03 -4.72
C GLY A 39 -11.91 -7.00 -3.62
N TYR A 40 -12.26 -5.78 -4.01
CA TYR A 40 -12.54 -4.70 -3.08
C TYR A 40 -13.80 -4.97 -2.25
N CYS A 41 -13.68 -4.90 -0.92
CA CYS A 41 -14.76 -4.95 0.04
C CYS A 41 -14.82 -3.60 0.80
N ASN A 42 -15.97 -2.92 0.73
CA ASN A 42 -16.18 -1.63 1.41
C ASN A 42 -16.51 -1.80 2.91
N ASP A 43 -15.61 -2.44 3.65
CA ASP A 43 -15.74 -2.68 5.08
C ASP A 43 -14.36 -2.98 5.72
N ASP A 44 -14.39 -3.19 7.04
CA ASP A 44 -13.20 -3.44 7.87
C ASP A 44 -13.07 -4.92 8.27
N ARG A 45 -13.62 -5.86 7.47
CA ARG A 45 -13.67 -7.29 7.86
C ARG A 45 -12.30 -7.92 8.15
N ASN A 46 -11.24 -7.42 7.51
CA ASN A 46 -9.88 -7.92 7.68
C ASN A 46 -9.05 -7.09 8.67
N ARG A 47 -9.67 -6.12 9.37
CA ARG A 47 -8.98 -5.28 10.34
C ARG A 47 -8.52 -6.14 11.52
N ARG A 48 -7.22 -6.08 11.83
CA ARG A 48 -6.60 -6.87 12.90
C ARG A 48 -6.13 -5.96 14.02
N VAL A 49 -6.24 -6.45 15.25
CA VAL A 49 -5.73 -5.78 16.45
C VAL A 49 -4.52 -6.55 16.94
N PHE A 50 -3.44 -5.83 17.23
CA PHE A 50 -2.24 -6.40 17.82
C PHE A 50 -2.52 -6.79 19.27
N LEU A 51 -2.22 -8.05 19.58
CA LEU A 51 -2.26 -8.58 20.92
C LEU A 51 -0.82 -8.64 21.43
N GLU A 52 -0.54 -7.87 22.48
CA GLU A 52 0.76 -7.91 23.15
C GLU A 52 0.87 -9.25 23.88
N PRO A 53 1.95 -10.02 23.65
CA PRO A 53 2.12 -11.32 24.27
C PRO A 53 2.39 -11.20 25.78
N ASP A 54 1.81 -12.10 26.58
CA ASP A 54 1.94 -12.09 28.04
C ASP A 54 3.31 -12.59 28.56
N ASN A 55 4.05 -13.38 27.75
CA ASN A 55 5.30 -14.06 28.14
C ASN A 55 6.32 -14.11 26.98
N GLU A 56 7.48 -14.72 27.20
CA GLU A 56 8.45 -15.05 26.15
C GLU A 56 7.75 -15.85 25.04
N VAL A 57 7.79 -15.31 23.82
CA VAL A 57 7.01 -15.84 22.71
C VAL A 57 7.87 -16.74 21.84
N ASP A 58 7.44 -17.99 21.77
CA ASP A 58 7.82 -18.93 20.74
C ASP A 58 6.66 -18.89 19.71
N PHE A 59 6.88 -18.67 18.40
CA PHE A 59 5.79 -18.48 17.42
C PHE A 59 5.91 -19.44 16.24
N ASP A 60 4.91 -20.29 15.98
CA ASP A 60 5.01 -21.40 15.01
C ASP A 60 4.71 -20.85 13.65
N TYR A 61 5.75 -20.51 12.93
CA TYR A 61 5.59 -20.02 11.56
C TYR A 61 5.21 -21.15 10.57
N THR A 62 5.22 -22.43 10.99
CA THR A 62 4.83 -23.58 10.13
C THR A 62 3.41 -24.05 10.36
N LYS A 63 2.82 -23.74 11.51
CA LYS A 63 1.46 -24.17 11.82
C LYS A 63 0.46 -23.56 10.85
N GLY A 64 -0.33 -24.41 10.20
CA GLY A 64 -1.32 -23.99 9.18
C GLY A 64 -0.71 -23.68 7.81
N PHE A 65 0.58 -23.94 7.61
CA PHE A 65 1.23 -23.76 6.30
C PHE A 65 0.66 -24.70 5.23
N GLU A 66 0.24 -25.91 5.59
CA GLU A 66 -0.36 -26.86 4.63
C GLU A 66 -1.72 -26.37 4.08
N GLU A 67 -2.42 -25.53 4.84
CA GLU A 67 -3.72 -24.97 4.46
C GLU A 67 -3.60 -23.52 3.95
N HIS A 68 -2.38 -22.97 3.90
CA HIS A 68 -2.07 -21.61 3.47
C HIS A 68 -2.59 -21.32 2.07
N VAL A 69 -3.30 -20.20 1.93
CA VAL A 69 -3.68 -19.67 0.62
C VAL A 69 -2.66 -18.61 0.26
N ALA A 70 -1.66 -19.03 -0.52
CA ALA A 70 -0.64 -18.15 -1.07
C ALA A 70 -1.25 -17.03 -1.90
N PHE A 71 -0.54 -15.91 -1.98
CA PHE A 71 -0.76 -14.92 -3.02
C PHE A 71 -0.81 -15.62 -4.39
N GLY A 72 -1.93 -15.49 -5.10
CA GLY A 72 -1.98 -15.83 -6.53
C GLY A 72 -0.91 -15.09 -7.34
N GLU A 73 -0.71 -15.49 -8.61
CA GLU A 73 0.29 -14.84 -9.47
C GLU A 73 0.16 -13.32 -9.43
N ASP A 74 1.26 -12.64 -9.11
CA ASP A 74 1.22 -11.18 -9.07
C ASP A 74 0.98 -10.65 -10.47
N PRO A 75 -0.06 -9.80 -10.65
CA PRO A 75 -0.31 -9.24 -11.96
C PRO A 75 0.90 -8.42 -12.37
N ARG A 76 1.32 -8.59 -13.63
CA ARG A 76 2.43 -7.84 -14.24
C ARG A 76 2.33 -6.33 -13.98
N VAL A 77 1.11 -5.81 -13.87
CA VAL A 77 0.84 -4.43 -13.48
C VAL A 77 0.04 -4.43 -12.17
N THR A 78 0.53 -3.68 -11.18
CA THR A 78 -0.20 -3.47 -9.93
C THR A 78 -1.51 -2.75 -10.22
N SER A 79 -2.63 -3.43 -10.00
CA SER A 79 -3.96 -2.86 -10.22
C SER A 79 -4.25 -1.70 -9.25
N LEU A 80 -4.80 -0.61 -9.75
CA LEU A 80 -5.39 0.45 -8.91
C LEU A 80 -6.89 0.24 -8.69
N MET A 81 -7.47 -0.88 -9.13
CA MET A 81 -8.93 -1.06 -9.10
C MET A 81 -9.51 -0.87 -7.70
N ASN A 82 -8.88 -1.42 -6.65
CA ASN A 82 -9.39 -1.27 -5.29
C ASN A 82 -9.32 0.19 -4.80
N VAL A 83 -8.29 0.94 -5.21
CA VAL A 83 -8.17 2.38 -4.93
C VAL A 83 -9.29 3.16 -5.65
N LEU A 84 -9.51 2.86 -6.93
CA LEU A 84 -10.53 3.52 -7.74
C LEU A 84 -11.95 3.18 -7.25
N SER A 85 -12.21 1.93 -6.86
CA SER A 85 -13.46 1.48 -6.27
C SER A 85 -13.73 2.20 -4.95
N TRP A 86 -12.74 2.29 -4.07
CA TRP A 86 -12.87 3.06 -2.83
C TRP A 86 -13.20 4.53 -3.10
N MET A 87 -12.50 5.17 -4.03
CA MET A 87 -12.73 6.58 -4.39
C MET A 87 -14.13 6.81 -4.97
N ARG A 88 -14.66 5.85 -5.72
CA ARG A 88 -16.02 5.89 -6.27
C ARG A 88 -17.05 5.83 -5.14
N ASP A 89 -16.91 4.89 -4.23
CA ASP A 89 -17.88 4.65 -3.16
C ASP A 89 -17.82 5.75 -2.08
N HIS A 90 -16.64 6.35 -1.87
CA HIS A 90 -16.41 7.45 -0.93
C HIS A 90 -16.35 8.82 -1.61
N ARG A 91 -17.01 8.97 -2.76
CA ARG A 91 -17.01 10.23 -3.52
C ARG A 91 -17.48 11.41 -2.67
N SER A 92 -18.53 11.24 -1.87
CA SER A 92 -19.07 12.30 -1.00
C SER A 92 -18.04 12.77 0.03
N LEU A 93 -17.27 11.85 0.61
CA LEU A 93 -16.18 12.14 1.52
C LEU A 93 -15.03 12.89 0.82
N LEU A 94 -14.67 12.48 -0.40
CA LEU A 94 -13.65 13.18 -1.19
C LEU A 94 -14.06 14.62 -1.52
N ILE A 95 -15.36 14.86 -1.77
CA ILE A 95 -15.90 16.22 -1.96
C ILE A 95 -15.81 17.02 -0.65
N LYS A 96 -16.32 16.46 0.45
CA LYS A 96 -16.34 17.12 1.76
C LYS A 96 -14.93 17.47 2.27
N SER A 97 -13.94 16.65 1.95
CA SER A 97 -12.54 16.88 2.34
C SER A 97 -11.80 17.86 1.42
N GLY A 98 -12.42 18.32 0.33
CA GLY A 98 -11.74 19.15 -0.69
C GLY A 98 -10.74 18.39 -1.56
N THR A 99 -10.72 17.04 -1.46
CA THR A 99 -9.87 16.17 -2.30
C THR A 99 -10.44 16.06 -3.72
N LEU A 100 -11.76 16.15 -3.88
CA LEU A 100 -12.42 16.19 -5.18
C LEU A 100 -13.17 17.53 -5.32
N ASP A 101 -12.71 18.35 -6.26
CA ASP A 101 -13.41 19.57 -6.65
C ASP A 101 -14.45 19.22 -7.72
N THR A 102 -15.73 19.41 -7.40
CA THR A 102 -16.84 19.14 -8.32
C THR A 102 -17.04 20.24 -9.35
N THR A 103 -16.62 21.48 -9.06
CA THR A 103 -16.78 22.64 -9.94
C THR A 103 -15.93 22.49 -11.19
N VAL A 104 -14.67 22.07 -11.02
CA VAL A 104 -13.74 21.75 -12.12
C VAL A 104 -13.62 20.25 -12.37
N SER A 105 -14.38 19.44 -11.63
CA SER A 105 -14.47 17.99 -11.81
C SER A 105 -13.11 17.26 -11.77
N ARG A 106 -12.24 17.69 -10.85
CA ARG A 106 -10.82 17.28 -10.75
C ARG A 106 -10.43 16.95 -9.31
N LEU A 107 -9.51 15.99 -9.15
CA LEU A 107 -8.90 15.71 -7.86
C LEU A 107 -7.86 16.78 -7.53
N ASN A 108 -7.88 17.24 -6.29
CA ASN A 108 -6.94 18.20 -5.74
C ASN A 108 -5.65 17.51 -5.22
N VAL A 109 -5.16 16.51 -5.97
CA VAL A 109 -3.93 15.77 -5.70
C VAL A 109 -3.14 15.59 -6.99
N ASP A 110 -1.83 15.48 -6.86
CA ASP A 110 -0.93 15.35 -8.01
C ASP A 110 -0.75 13.88 -8.39
N PHE A 111 -0.63 12.98 -7.40
CA PHE A 111 -0.40 11.55 -7.63
C PHE A 111 -1.39 10.66 -6.88
N VAL A 112 -1.87 9.62 -7.57
CA VAL A 112 -2.63 8.50 -6.99
C VAL A 112 -1.87 7.20 -7.21
N GLY A 113 -1.68 6.40 -6.16
CA GLY A 113 -0.99 5.11 -6.28
C GLY A 113 -1.14 4.21 -5.06
N ARG A 114 -0.32 3.15 -4.98
CA ARG A 114 -0.17 2.33 -3.76
C ARG A 114 1.09 2.73 -3.01
N ARG A 115 1.07 2.70 -1.68
CA ARG A 115 2.23 3.03 -0.80
C ARG A 115 3.49 2.24 -1.15
N GLY A 116 3.36 0.96 -1.50
CA GLY A 116 4.48 0.11 -1.91
C GLY A 116 5.25 0.68 -3.11
N LEU A 117 4.56 1.30 -4.06
CA LEU A 117 5.21 1.93 -5.21
C LEU A 117 5.98 3.18 -4.81
N PHE A 118 5.38 4.03 -3.98
CA PHE A 118 6.05 5.23 -3.47
C PHE A 118 7.27 4.90 -2.62
N ARG A 119 7.23 3.83 -1.81
CA ARG A 119 8.40 3.29 -1.10
C ARG A 119 9.52 2.96 -2.08
N ASN A 120 9.23 2.20 -3.13
CA ASN A 120 10.26 1.81 -4.09
C ASN A 120 10.87 3.03 -4.80
N LEU A 121 10.06 4.04 -5.15
CA LEU A 121 10.57 5.28 -5.73
C LEU A 121 11.52 6.03 -4.78
N LEU A 122 11.25 6.02 -3.48
CA LEU A 122 12.16 6.59 -2.49
C LEU A 122 13.45 5.77 -2.39
N GLU A 123 13.36 4.44 -2.45
CA GLU A 123 14.53 3.54 -2.39
C GLU A 123 15.43 3.63 -3.61
N ALA A 124 14.88 3.83 -4.81
CA ALA A 124 15.67 4.06 -6.02
C ALA A 124 16.54 5.32 -5.94
N GLY A 125 16.24 6.25 -5.03
CA GLY A 125 17.13 7.39 -4.77
C GLY A 125 18.46 6.97 -4.13
N GLY A 126 18.51 5.83 -3.43
CA GLY A 126 19.71 5.28 -2.78
C GLY A 126 20.24 4.00 -3.41
N ASP A 127 19.43 3.27 -4.17
CA ASP A 127 19.77 2.00 -4.80
C ASP A 127 19.84 2.14 -6.32
N LYS A 128 21.05 2.04 -6.88
CA LYS A 128 21.30 2.17 -8.32
C LYS A 128 20.89 0.93 -9.12
N ASP A 129 20.66 -0.20 -8.46
CA ASP A 129 20.35 -1.48 -9.11
C ASP A 129 18.83 -1.75 -9.15
N LEU A 130 18.01 -0.87 -8.55
CA LEU A 130 16.57 -1.01 -8.51
C LEU A 130 15.92 -0.62 -9.86
N ASP A 131 15.63 -1.61 -10.72
CA ASP A 131 14.84 -1.43 -11.96
C ASP A 131 13.36 -1.17 -11.62
N ILE A 132 12.94 0.10 -11.68
CA ILE A 132 11.54 0.50 -11.50
C ILE A 132 10.90 0.80 -12.85
N ARG A 133 9.82 0.10 -13.16
CA ARG A 133 8.95 0.37 -14.31
C ARG A 133 7.59 0.85 -13.84
N LEU A 134 7.12 1.93 -14.45
CA LEU A 134 5.87 2.58 -14.07
C LEU A 134 4.90 2.58 -15.26
N LEU A 135 3.63 2.28 -14.98
CA LEU A 135 2.52 2.68 -15.83
C LEU A 135 1.95 3.98 -15.24
N VAL A 136 1.94 5.05 -16.03
CA VAL A 136 1.46 6.37 -15.62
C VAL A 136 0.33 6.81 -16.52
N THR A 137 -0.82 7.12 -15.93
CA THR A 137 -1.98 7.67 -16.64
C THR A 137 -2.29 9.06 -16.09
N LEU A 138 -2.19 10.08 -16.94
CA LEU A 138 -2.65 11.43 -16.61
C LEU A 138 -4.15 11.53 -16.89
N TYR A 139 -4.95 11.76 -15.87
CA TYR A 139 -6.40 11.97 -16.00
C TYR A 139 -6.83 13.20 -15.21
N ARG A 140 -7.42 14.18 -15.92
CA ARG A 140 -7.91 15.45 -15.35
C ARG A 140 -6.89 16.14 -14.44
N GLY A 141 -5.61 16.13 -14.83
CA GLY A 141 -4.54 16.81 -14.09
C GLY A 141 -4.02 16.05 -12.85
N THR A 142 -4.34 14.76 -12.71
CA THR A 142 -3.79 13.88 -11.68
C THR A 142 -3.13 12.67 -12.32
N TYR A 143 -1.93 12.31 -11.84
CA TYR A 143 -1.17 11.16 -12.31
C TYR A 143 -1.53 9.91 -11.51
N PHE A 144 -2.12 8.92 -12.17
CA PHE A 144 -2.37 7.60 -11.61
C PHE A 144 -1.18 6.71 -11.94
N ILE A 145 -0.51 6.19 -10.92
CA ILE A 145 0.74 5.46 -11.07
C ILE A 145 0.64 4.04 -10.53
N SER A 146 1.09 3.09 -11.35
CA SER A 146 1.16 1.66 -11.05
C SER A 146 2.56 1.13 -11.30
N GLY A 147 3.05 0.25 -10.42
CA GLY A 147 4.28 -0.49 -10.67
C GLY A 147 4.05 -1.58 -11.71
N ILE A 148 5.02 -1.74 -12.61
CA ILE A 148 5.12 -2.88 -13.53
C ILE A 148 6.20 -3.80 -12.97
N TRP A 149 5.80 -5.01 -12.59
CA TRP A 149 6.72 -6.01 -12.07
C TRP A 149 7.22 -6.91 -13.20
N LYS A 150 8.50 -7.26 -13.17
CA LYS A 150 8.99 -8.42 -13.92
C LYS A 150 8.59 -9.66 -13.14
N ASN A 151 8.02 -10.65 -13.82
CA ASN A 151 7.73 -11.96 -13.24
C ASN A 151 9.00 -12.71 -12.76
N ASP A 152 10.18 -12.12 -12.96
CA ASP A 152 11.48 -12.71 -12.62
C ASP A 152 11.77 -12.75 -11.11
N ARG A 153 10.98 -12.07 -10.27
CA ARG A 153 11.06 -12.26 -8.81
C ARG A 153 10.17 -13.43 -8.38
N LYS A 154 10.63 -14.66 -8.66
CA LYS A 154 10.48 -15.73 -7.68
C LYS A 154 11.37 -15.36 -6.50
N LEU A 155 10.89 -14.47 -5.63
CA LEU A 155 11.36 -14.49 -4.26
C LEU A 155 10.83 -15.80 -3.71
N THR A 156 11.65 -16.86 -3.73
CA THR A 156 11.45 -17.99 -2.83
C THR A 156 11.48 -17.39 -1.43
N ARG A 157 10.29 -17.15 -0.88
CA ARG A 157 10.12 -16.84 0.53
C ARG A 157 10.32 -18.16 1.26
N ASP A 158 11.57 -18.61 1.32
CA ASP A 158 11.95 -19.70 2.20
C ASP A 158 11.83 -19.18 3.63
N GLN A 159 10.74 -19.56 4.31
CA GLN A 159 10.56 -19.31 5.74
C GLN A 159 10.17 -20.64 6.38
N GLN A 160 11.05 -21.15 7.23
CA GLN A 160 10.94 -22.44 7.95
C GLN A 160 11.05 -22.21 9.48
N MET A 161 10.11 -22.82 10.23
CA MET A 161 10.10 -23.33 11.65
C MET A 161 9.73 -22.44 12.89
N ASP A 162 8.71 -22.95 13.65
CA ASP A 162 8.38 -23.11 15.13
C ASP A 162 8.20 -21.91 16.11
N GLY A 163 7.29 -21.80 17.15
CA GLY A 163 6.09 -22.54 17.71
C GLY A 163 4.96 -21.76 18.57
N CYS A 164 3.69 -21.42 18.12
CA CYS A 164 2.33 -20.96 18.67
C CYS A 164 2.09 -19.78 19.69
N ASN A 165 0.97 -19.00 19.80
CA ASN A 165 -0.44 -18.97 19.27
C ASN A 165 -1.24 -17.63 19.57
N PRO A 166 -1.86 -16.96 18.58
CA PRO A 166 -3.21 -16.36 18.63
C PRO A 166 -4.27 -17.26 17.93
N ASP A 167 -5.59 -16.96 17.96
CA ASP A 167 -6.67 -17.85 17.46
C ASP A 167 -6.34 -18.55 16.11
N THR A 168 -6.17 -19.88 16.14
CA THR A 168 -5.73 -20.70 14.99
C THR A 168 -6.81 -21.44 14.16
N PRO A 169 -8.12 -21.11 14.12
CA PRO A 169 -9.03 -22.01 13.42
C PRO A 169 -9.17 -21.72 11.91
N THR A 170 -8.59 -20.64 11.36
CA THR A 170 -8.74 -20.30 9.94
C THR A 170 -7.39 -20.28 9.21
N PRO A 171 -7.29 -20.89 8.02
CA PRO A 171 -6.08 -20.84 7.22
C PRO A 171 -5.63 -19.40 6.94
N VAL A 172 -4.31 -19.19 6.88
CA VAL A 172 -3.74 -17.88 6.52
C VAL A 172 -3.99 -17.63 5.04
N ASP A 173 -4.89 -16.70 4.74
CA ASP A 173 -5.15 -16.20 3.38
C ASP A 173 -4.40 -14.89 3.16
N GLU A 174 -3.40 -14.92 2.28
CA GLU A 174 -2.62 -13.73 1.91
C GLU A 174 -3.41 -12.73 1.06
N ASN A 175 -4.48 -13.15 0.39
CA ASN A 175 -5.29 -12.28 -0.46
C ASN A 175 -6.25 -11.40 0.36
N ALA A 176 -6.61 -11.85 1.56
CA ALA A 176 -7.45 -11.11 2.50
C ALA A 176 -6.63 -10.09 3.32
N SER A 177 -6.69 -8.82 2.92
CA SER A 177 -5.90 -7.72 3.50
C SER A 177 -6.80 -6.57 3.95
N PHE A 178 -6.29 -5.74 4.86
CA PHE A 178 -6.90 -4.49 5.32
C PHE A 178 -6.07 -3.30 4.87
N TYR A 179 -6.72 -2.27 4.35
CA TYR A 179 -6.06 -1.11 3.76
C TYR A 179 -6.62 0.19 4.35
N ALA A 180 -5.72 1.14 4.58
CA ALA A 180 -6.05 2.54 4.81
C ALA A 180 -5.85 3.35 3.52
N MET A 181 -6.83 4.16 3.17
CA MET A 181 -6.70 5.22 2.18
C MET A 181 -6.17 6.47 2.85
N MET A 182 -5.03 6.96 2.37
CA MET A 182 -4.25 8.01 3.02
C MET A 182 -3.94 9.14 2.05
N SER A 183 -3.80 10.35 2.58
CA SER A 183 -3.21 11.48 1.88
C SER A 183 -1.94 11.95 2.57
N ALA A 184 -0.99 12.47 1.81
CA ALA A 184 0.21 13.12 2.33
C ALA A 184 0.75 14.16 1.35
N ASN A 185 1.63 15.03 1.82
CA ASN A 185 2.43 15.91 0.97
C ASN A 185 3.87 15.39 0.93
N CYS A 186 4.46 15.36 -0.27
CA CYS A 186 5.90 15.14 -0.49
C CYS A 186 6.47 16.38 -1.19
N GLY A 187 7.14 17.24 -0.42
CA GLY A 187 7.52 18.57 -0.91
C GLY A 187 6.28 19.36 -1.33
N ARG A 188 6.20 19.76 -2.61
CA ARG A 188 5.07 20.48 -3.19
C ARG A 188 3.99 19.58 -3.80
N HIS A 189 4.19 18.26 -3.77
CA HIS A 189 3.29 17.31 -4.41
C HIS A 189 2.35 16.66 -3.40
N ARG A 190 1.07 16.59 -3.74
CA ARG A 190 0.01 15.98 -2.95
C ARG A 190 -0.23 14.57 -3.43
N LEU A 191 -0.24 13.63 -2.50
CA LEU A 191 -0.37 12.21 -2.74
C LEU A 191 -1.70 11.71 -2.16
N LEU A 192 -2.36 10.81 -2.89
CA LEU A 192 -3.45 9.97 -2.40
C LEU A 192 -3.07 8.52 -2.65
N PHE A 193 -3.06 7.69 -1.62
CA PHE A 193 -2.57 6.33 -1.75
C PHE A 193 -3.20 5.35 -0.79
N SER A 194 -3.27 4.08 -1.18
CA SER A 194 -3.58 3.00 -0.25
C SER A 194 -2.32 2.49 0.43
N SER A 195 -2.41 2.19 1.72
CA SER A 195 -1.41 1.41 2.45
C SER A 195 -2.09 0.22 3.12
N GLU A 196 -1.53 -0.97 2.92
CA GLU A 196 -1.89 -2.13 3.73
C GLU A 196 -1.53 -1.85 5.20
N VAL A 197 -2.42 -2.26 6.10
CA VAL A 197 -2.29 -2.15 7.56
C VAL A 197 -2.34 -3.57 8.12
N GLN A 198 -1.23 -4.02 8.70
CA GLN A 198 -1.11 -5.40 9.18
C GLN A 198 -1.83 -5.62 10.52
N ALA A 199 -1.75 -4.64 11.42
CA ALA A 199 -2.45 -4.64 12.69
C ALA A 199 -2.56 -3.21 13.24
N GLU A 200 -3.46 -3.03 14.20
CA GLU A 200 -3.57 -1.81 14.99
C GLU A 200 -3.32 -2.07 16.47
N ARG A 201 -2.63 -1.17 17.16
CA ARG A 201 -2.56 -1.20 18.62
C ARG A 201 -3.93 -0.82 19.19
N LYS A 202 -4.42 -1.61 20.16
CA LYS A 202 -5.62 -1.28 20.93
C LYS A 202 -5.26 -0.35 22.07
N ASP A 203 -5.02 0.92 21.75
CA ASP A 203 -5.00 1.96 22.75
C ASP A 203 -6.01 3.05 22.36
N GLU A 204 -6.73 3.59 23.34
CA GLU A 204 -7.80 4.58 23.10
C GLU A 204 -7.24 5.98 22.79
N ILE A 205 -5.92 6.15 22.88
CA ILE A 205 -5.24 7.45 22.88
C ILE A 205 -4.63 7.73 21.51
N THR A 206 -4.17 6.72 20.79
CA THR A 206 -3.41 6.90 19.55
C THR A 206 -4.36 6.86 18.35
N PRO A 207 -4.55 7.99 17.62
CA PRO A 207 -5.42 7.99 16.46
C PRO A 207 -4.77 7.30 15.26
N PRO A 208 -5.54 6.71 14.32
CA PRO A 208 -5.04 6.37 12.99
C PRO A 208 -4.38 7.58 12.32
N GLN A 209 -3.22 7.48 11.68
CA GLN A 209 -2.37 6.32 11.35
C GLN A 209 -1.38 5.86 12.45
N ARG A 210 -1.34 6.55 13.59
CA ARG A 210 -0.27 6.36 14.59
C ARG A 210 -0.40 5.06 15.38
N ASN A 211 -1.59 4.46 15.39
CA ASN A 211 -1.83 3.17 16.01
C ASN A 211 -1.59 2.00 15.05
N TYR A 212 -1.24 2.25 13.78
CA TYR A 212 -0.95 1.19 12.82
C TYR A 212 0.44 0.60 13.06
N LEU A 213 0.52 -0.73 13.04
CA LEU A 213 1.74 -1.48 13.30
C LEU A 213 2.21 -2.18 12.02
N ASN A 214 3.52 -2.11 11.80
CA ASN A 214 4.23 -2.81 10.73
C ASN A 214 5.01 -3.96 11.39
N ILE A 215 4.49 -5.17 11.25
CA ILE A 215 5.04 -6.39 11.83
C ILE A 215 6.02 -7.00 10.83
N ARG A 216 7.24 -7.28 11.31
CA ARG A 216 8.34 -7.83 10.52
C ARG A 216 8.98 -8.99 11.27
N THR A 217 9.33 -10.04 10.52
CA THR A 217 10.21 -11.11 10.99
C THR A 217 11.59 -10.89 10.38
N ILE A 218 12.62 -10.99 11.21
CA ILE A 218 14.03 -10.89 10.82
C ILE A 218 14.76 -12.14 11.33
N PRO A 219 15.65 -12.77 10.53
CA PRO A 219 16.45 -13.89 11.00
C PRO A 219 17.27 -13.49 12.24
N LYS A 220 17.45 -14.41 13.20
CA LYS A 220 18.45 -14.25 14.24
C LYS A 220 19.84 -14.35 13.59
N GLU A 221 20.67 -13.33 13.78
CA GLU A 221 22.10 -13.31 13.40
C GLU A 221 22.91 -14.34 14.18
#